data_AF-A0A383ELK7-F1
#
_entry.id   AF-A0A383ELK7-F1
#
_cell.length_a   1.000
_cell.length_b   1.000
_cell.length_c   1.000
_cell.angle_alpha   90.00
_cell.angle_beta   90.00
_cell.angle_gamma   90.00
#
_symmetry.space_group_name_H-M   'P 1'
#
loop_
_entity.id
_entity.type
_entity.pdbx_description
1 polymer ?
#
loop_
_entity_poly.entity_id
_entity_poly.type
_entity_poly.pdbx_seq_one_letter_code
_entity_poly.pdbx_strand_id
1 'polypeptide(L)' 'MTKFPKIEGFINAGFFSMRDSIYSQHCDSHGNQIWYKWDDNDQLWKHIKYNTLGCFEYENATGPESG' A
#
# COMPACT_ATOMS: atom_id res chain seq x y z
N MET A 1 18.98 6.98 2.01
CA MET A 1 17.92 6.95 3.04
C MET A 1 16.60 7.05 2.30
N THR A 2 15.94 5.92 2.08
CA THR A 2 14.72 5.83 1.28
C THR A 2 13.63 6.71 1.87
N LYS A 3 13.13 7.69 1.11
CA LYS A 3 12.09 8.62 1.56
C LYS A 3 10.74 7.93 1.42
N PHE A 4 10.29 7.29 2.49
CA PHE A 4 8.94 6.76 2.56
C PHE A 4 7.93 7.92 2.61
N PRO A 5 6.93 7.98 1.72
CA PRO A 5 5.95 9.07 1.76
C PRO A 5 5.18 9.00 3.08
N LYS A 6 5.21 10.08 3.85
CA LYS A 6 4.21 10.30 4.89
C LYS A 6 2.92 10.67 4.18
N ILE A 7 1.90 9.85 4.35
CA ILE A 7 0.59 10.06 3.74
C ILE A 7 -0.32 10.53 4.86
N GLU A 8 -0.81 11.76 4.75
CA GLU A 8 -1.69 12.33 5.76
C GLU A 8 -2.97 11.50 5.88
N GLY A 9 -3.35 11.17 7.11
CA GLY A 9 -4.52 10.33 7.40
C GLY A 9 -4.30 8.83 7.27
N PHE A 10 -3.15 8.36 6.75
CA PHE A 10 -2.85 6.94 6.55
C PHE A 10 -1.69 6.47 7.44
N ILE A 11 -1.87 5.30 8.05
CA ILE A 11 -0.81 4.60 8.80
C ILE A 11 -0.25 3.45 7.97
N ASN A 12 1.04 3.16 8.14
CA ASN A 12 1.66 1.98 7.55
C ASN A 12 1.10 0.72 8.25
N ALA A 13 0.41 -0.13 7.51
CA ALA A 13 -0.15 -1.39 7.99
C ALA A 13 0.84 -2.56 7.83
N GLY A 14 1.82 -2.43 6.92
CA GLY A 14 2.91 -3.39 6.80
C GLY A 14 3.69 -3.27 5.49
N PHE A 15 4.75 -4.08 5.42
CA PHE A 15 5.53 -4.34 4.21
C PHE A 15 5.41 -5.79 3.80
N PHE A 16 5.29 -6.02 2.49
CA PHE A 16 5.02 -7.35 1.94
C PHE A 16 5.93 -7.58 0.75
N SER A 17 6.62 -8.71 0.72
CA SER A 17 7.39 -9.15 -0.44
C SER A 17 6.58 -10.17 -1.23
N MET A 18 6.25 -9.87 -2.48
CA MET A 18 5.46 -10.72 -3.36
C MET A 18 5.97 -10.62 -4.79
N ARG A 19 6.18 -11.76 -5.48
CA ARG A 19 6.63 -11.80 -6.89
C ARG A 19 7.82 -10.86 -7.17
N ASP A 20 8.87 -10.98 -6.36
CA ASP A 20 10.11 -10.18 -6.48
C ASP A 20 9.93 -8.66 -6.37
N SER A 21 8.81 -8.21 -5.80
CA SER A 21 8.52 -6.81 -5.55
C SER A 21 8.25 -6.57 -4.07
N ILE A 22 8.61 -5.39 -3.58
CA ILE A 22 8.28 -4.94 -2.23
C ILE A 22 7.08 -4.01 -2.30
N TYR A 23 6.08 -4.30 -1.49
CA TYR A 23 4.88 -3.50 -1.35
C TYR A 23 4.77 -2.94 0.06
N SER A 24 4.11 -1.81 0.18
CA SER A 24 3.66 -1.30 1.46
C SER A 24 2.17 -1.05 1.45
N GLN A 25 1.49 -1.59 2.46
CA GLN A 25 0.08 -1.38 2.68
C GLN A 25 -0.10 -0.24 3.69
N HIS A 26 -1.09 0.60 3.45
CA HIS A 26 -1.51 1.63 4.37
C HIS A 26 -3.01 1.63 4.58
N CYS A 27 -3.43 2.00 5.78
CA CYS A 27 -4.84 2.11 6.15
C CYS A 27 -5.16 3.49 6.75
N ASP A 28 -6.35 4.02 6.50
CA ASP A 28 -6.86 5.20 7.21
C ASP A 28 -7.90 4.83 8.28
N SER A 29 -8.36 5.83 9.04
CA SER A 29 -9.38 5.63 10.09
C SER A 29 -10.77 5.27 9.56
N HIS A 30 -11.01 5.40 8.26
CA HIS A 30 -12.27 5.00 7.61
C HIS A 30 -12.18 3.59 7.03
N GLY A 31 -11.04 2.91 7.18
CA GLY A 31 -10.81 1.56 6.68
C GLY A 31 -10.38 1.52 5.20
N ASN A 32 -10.08 2.66 4.58
CA ASN A 32 -9.55 2.66 3.21
C ASN A 32 -8.13 2.11 3.18
N GLN A 33 -7.79 1.46 2.08
CA GLN A 33 -6.53 0.78 1.85
C GLN A 33 -5.77 1.42 0.69
N ILE A 34 -4.47 1.63 0.87
CA ILE A 34 -3.56 2.06 -0.20
C ILE A 34 -2.40 1.07 -0.31
N TRP A 35 -1.99 0.79 -1.55
CA TRP A 35 -0.80 0.04 -1.87
C TRP A 35 0.23 0.91 -2.58
N TYR A 36 1.46 0.85 -2.08
CA TYR A 36 2.65 1.32 -2.77
C TYR A 36 3.52 0.15 -3.18
N LYS A 37 4.20 0.28 -4.32
CA LYS A 37 5.24 -0.62 -4.79
C LYS A 37 6.58 0.11 -4.77
N TRP A 38 7.62 -0.56 -4.30
CA TRP A 38 8.98 -0.08 -4.38
C TRP A 38 9.49 -0.17 -5.82
N ASP A 39 10.04 0.92 -6.33
CA ASP A 39 10.77 0.95 -7.61
C ASP A 39 12.28 0.97 -7.34
N ASP A 40 12.96 -0.12 -7.66
CA ASP A 40 14.40 -0.27 -7.47
C ASP A 40 15.24 0.65 -8.36
N ASN A 41 14.74 1.02 -9.55
CA ASN A 41 15.47 1.87 -10.49
C ASN A 41 15.50 3.32 -10.00
N ASP A 42 14.32 3.82 -9.62
CA ASP A 42 14.13 5.21 -9.21
C ASP A 42 14.33 5.41 -7.70
N GLN A 43 14.50 4.32 -6.94
CA GLN A 43 14.62 4.29 -5.48
C GLN A 43 13.48 5.05 -4.78
N LEU A 44 12.25 4.83 -5.22
CA LEU A 44 11.06 5.52 -4.71
C LEU A 44 9.84 4.61 -4.60
N TRP A 45 8.85 5.06 -3.83
CA TRP A 45 7.57 4.37 -3.67
C TRP A 45 6.55 4.90 -4.67
N LYS A 46 6.01 4.01 -5.52
CA LYS A 46 4.95 4.33 -6.50
C LYS A 46 3.61 3.88 -5.94
N HIS A 47 2.64 4.79 -5.90
CA HIS A 47 1.25 4.44 -5.59
C HIS A 47 0.71 3.57 -6.73
N ILE A 48 0.16 2.40 -6.39
CA ILE A 48 -0.35 1.45 -7.39
C ILE A 48 -1.83 1.13 -7.23
N LYS A 49 -2.39 1.30 -6.03
CA LYS A 49 -3.80 0.98 -5.79
C LYS A 49 -4.36 1.73 -4.59
N TYR A 50 -5.58 2.23 -4.76
CA TYR A 50 -6.45 2.70 -3.69
C TYR A 50 -7.70 1.84 -3.69
N ASN A 51 -8.20 1.52 -2.50
CA ASN A 51 -9.38 0.71 -2.35
C ASN A 51 -10.17 1.12 -1.10
N THR A 52 -11.47 1.35 -1.27
CA THR A 52 -12.35 1.79 -0.19
C THR A 52 -12.70 0.62 0.72
N LEU A 53 -12.68 0.83 2.04
CA LEU A 53 -12.99 -0.17 3.07
C LEU A 53 -12.09 -1.44 3.09
N GLY A 54 -11.06 -1.53 2.26
CA GLY A 54 -10.21 -2.73 2.14
C GLY A 54 -9.37 -3.10 3.37
N CYS A 55 -9.32 -2.24 4.39
CA CYS A 55 -8.72 -2.56 5.69
C CYS A 55 -9.76 -2.92 6.76
N PHE A 56 -11.06 -2.72 6.52
CA PHE A 56 -12.14 -3.05 7.47
C PHE A 56 -12.99 -4.23 7.01
N GLU A 57 -13.28 -4.32 5.72
CA GLU A 57 -14.17 -5.33 5.14
C GLU A 57 -13.36 -6.33 4.35
N TYR A 58 -13.43 -7.61 4.72
CA TYR A 58 -12.64 -8.66 4.09
C TYR A 58 -13.03 -8.85 2.62
N GLU A 59 -14.31 -8.69 2.31
CA GLU A 59 -14.88 -8.78 0.98
C GLU A 59 -14.29 -7.72 0.05
N ASN A 60 -13.94 -6.57 0.63
CA ASN A 60 -13.28 -5.48 -0.05
C ASN A 60 -11.75 -5.55 0.11
N ALA A 61 -11.17 -6.48 0.87
CA ALA A 61 -9.72 -6.56 1.02
C ALA A 61 -9.09 -7.05 -0.29
N THR A 62 -8.26 -6.22 -0.92
CA THR A 62 -7.63 -6.55 -2.19
C THR A 62 -6.10 -6.52 -2.07
N GLY A 63 -5.44 -7.44 -2.77
CA GLY A 63 -3.98 -7.42 -2.91
C GLY A 63 -3.52 -6.31 -3.87
N PRO A 64 -2.24 -5.91 -3.83
CA PRO A 64 -1.71 -4.81 -4.64
C PRO A 64 -1.87 -5.04 -6.15
N GLU A 65 -1.81 -6.30 -6.58
CA GLU A 65 -1.83 -6.71 -7.99
C GLU A 65 -3.15 -7.39 -8.38
N SER A 66 -4.18 -7.31 -7.51
CA SER A 66 -5.51 -7.83 -7.85
C SER A 66 -6.27 -6.81 -8.72
N GLY A 67 -6.95 -7.30 -9.76
CA GLY A 67 -7.80 -6.53 -10.67
C GLY A 67 -9.26 -6.66 -10.33
#